data_AF-A0A838RAM2-F1
#
_entry.id   AF-A0A838RAM2-F1
#
_cell.length_a   1.000
_cell.length_b   1.000
_cell.length_c   1.000
_cell.angle_alpha   90.00
_cell.angle_beta   90.00
_cell.angle_gamma   90.00
#
_symmetry.space_group_name_H-M   'P 1'
#
loop_
_entity.id
_entity.type
_entity.pdbx_description
1 polymer ?
#
loop_
_entity_poly.entity_id
_entity_poly.type
_entity_poly.pdbx_seq_one_letter_code
_entity_poly.pdbx_strand_id
1 'polypeptide(L)'
;MNHREQLLQAAVRVYSEVGYRGATTRRIASEAGVNEITLFRHFGSKDALLREAINRAEHAVVEPALPELPEAPFAEVLEWARRYITGLRERRALIRTCMGEIEEHPGLIPPEDSPPAKAAKHLCRYLVRLRDLGYAKADFDELAASALLMGALFADSMGRDVIPDMYSNQPEEALREYVRLFLRGIGVEQSDSAGDP
;
A
#
# COMPACT_ATOMS: atom_id res chain seq x y z
N MET A 1 -9.19 -22.77 9.70
CA MET A 1 -7.86 -22.18 9.44
C MET A 1 -6.83 -23.28 9.58
N ASN A 2 -5.93 -23.39 8.61
CA ASN A 2 -4.81 -24.33 8.63
C ASN A 2 -3.68 -23.80 9.54
N HIS A 3 -2.91 -24.67 10.22
CA HIS A 3 -1.73 -24.28 11.02
C HIS A 3 -0.76 -23.38 10.24
N ARG A 4 -0.62 -23.61 8.93
CA ARG A 4 0.19 -22.76 8.05
C ARG A 4 -0.32 -21.31 8.00
N GLU A 5 -1.64 -21.10 7.93
CA GLU A 5 -2.26 -19.77 7.91
C GLU A 5 -2.16 -19.08 9.27
N GLN A 6 -2.35 -19.83 10.36
CA GLN A 6 -2.20 -19.32 11.73
C GLN A 6 -0.78 -18.82 11.97
N LEU A 7 0.23 -19.57 11.51
CA LEU A 7 1.63 -19.17 11.58
C LEU A 7 1.91 -17.90 10.79
N LEU A 8 1.36 -17.74 9.58
CA LEU A 8 1.52 -16.52 8.79
C LEU A 8 0.88 -15.31 9.49
N GLN A 9 -0.33 -15.45 10.01
CA GLN A 9 -1.01 -14.37 10.74
C GLN A 9 -0.27 -13.99 12.02
N ALA A 10 0.17 -14.97 12.80
CA ALA A 10 0.96 -14.77 14.00
C ALA A 10 2.30 -14.09 13.68
N ALA A 11 2.97 -14.50 12.60
CA ALA A 11 4.22 -13.90 12.15
C ALA A 11 4.04 -12.41 11.83
N VAL A 12 2.99 -12.03 11.07
CA VAL A 12 2.70 -10.62 10.78
C VAL A 12 2.49 -9.82 12.07
N ARG A 13 1.67 -10.34 13.00
CA ARG A 13 1.36 -9.66 14.26
C ARG A 13 2.61 -9.45 15.11
N VAL A 14 3.32 -10.53 15.42
CA VAL A 14 4.51 -10.49 16.26
C VAL A 14 5.58 -9.61 15.62
N TYR A 15 5.80 -9.72 14.31
CA TYR A 15 6.78 -8.88 13.62
C TYR A 15 6.39 -7.40 13.68
N SER A 16 5.13 -7.06 13.42
CA SER A 16 4.65 -5.66 13.47
C SER A 16 4.83 -5.03 14.85
N GLU A 17 4.80 -5.82 15.92
CA GLU A 17 4.96 -5.35 17.30
C GLU A 17 6.42 -5.16 17.73
N VAL A 18 7.31 -6.09 17.37
CA VAL A 18 8.66 -6.16 17.98
C VAL A 18 9.81 -6.28 17.00
N GLY A 19 9.53 -6.12 15.70
CA GLY A 19 10.55 -6.18 14.65
C GLY A 19 11.16 -7.56 14.45
N TYR A 20 12.10 -7.61 13.52
CA TYR A 20 12.82 -8.83 13.16
C TYR A 20 13.47 -9.44 14.38
N ARG A 21 14.26 -8.69 15.17
CA ARG A 21 14.98 -9.24 16.32
C ARG A 21 14.03 -9.83 17.38
N GLY A 22 12.91 -9.16 17.67
CA GLY A 22 11.94 -9.60 18.67
C GLY A 22 11.03 -10.76 18.23
N ALA A 23 10.83 -10.93 16.92
CA ALA A 23 9.95 -11.95 16.36
C ALA A 23 10.59 -13.35 16.35
N THR A 24 10.81 -13.94 17.53
CA THR A 24 11.38 -15.29 17.64
C THR A 24 10.40 -16.37 17.16
N THR A 25 10.92 -17.47 16.61
CA THR A 25 10.12 -18.63 16.18
C THR A 25 9.22 -19.18 17.29
N ARG A 26 9.73 -19.20 18.52
CA ARG A 26 8.97 -19.58 19.71
C ARG A 26 7.80 -18.64 20.00
N ARG A 27 8.00 -17.32 19.92
CA ARG A 27 6.94 -16.34 20.13
C ARG A 27 5.87 -16.44 19.04
N ILE A 28 6.29 -16.60 17.78
CA ILE A 28 5.36 -16.78 16.66
C ILE A 28 4.54 -18.07 16.80
N ALA A 29 5.19 -19.19 17.14
CA ALA A 29 4.49 -20.46 17.35
C ALA A 29 3.50 -20.38 18.52
N SER A 30 3.88 -19.72 19.61
CA SER A 30 3.01 -19.46 20.75
C SER A 30 1.79 -18.61 20.37
N GLU A 31 1.98 -17.52 19.63
CA GLU A 31 0.88 -16.66 19.14
C GLU A 31 -0.04 -17.44 18.18
N ALA A 32 0.51 -18.32 17.35
CA ALA A 32 -0.27 -19.18 16.46
C ALA A 32 -0.99 -20.34 17.17
N GLY A 33 -0.70 -20.59 18.44
CA GLY A 33 -1.25 -21.72 19.21
C GLY A 33 -0.75 -23.09 18.74
N VAL A 34 0.47 -23.16 18.19
CA VAL A 34 1.06 -24.39 17.65
C VAL A 34 2.43 -24.69 18.27
N ASN A 35 2.89 -25.94 18.12
CA ASN A 35 4.26 -26.32 18.49
C ASN A 35 5.27 -25.67 17.52
N GLU A 36 6.41 -25.19 18.03
CA GLU A 36 7.48 -24.59 17.24
C GLU A 36 8.03 -25.53 16.14
N ILE A 37 8.02 -26.84 16.35
CA ILE A 37 8.38 -27.84 15.32
C ILE A 37 7.47 -27.74 14.09
N THR A 38 6.19 -27.40 14.27
CA THR A 38 5.23 -27.21 13.18
C THR A 38 5.64 -26.04 12.27
N LEU A 39 6.22 -24.98 12.83
CA LEU A 39 6.76 -23.86 12.07
C LEU A 39 7.89 -24.32 11.14
N PHE A 40 8.89 -25.01 11.68
CA PHE A 40 10.02 -25.50 10.90
C PHE A 40 9.59 -26.49 9.81
N ARG A 41 8.59 -27.34 10.08
CA ARG A 41 8.03 -28.25 9.08
C ARG A 41 7.37 -27.53 7.90
N HIS A 42 6.73 -26.38 8.14
CA HIS A 42 6.03 -25.64 7.08
C HIS A 42 6.94 -24.68 6.31
N PHE A 43 7.89 -24.02 6.98
CA PHE A 43 8.62 -22.89 6.42
C PHE A 43 10.14 -23.08 6.42
N GLY A 44 10.68 -24.04 7.17
CA GLY A 44 12.12 -24.32 7.25
C GLY A 44 12.94 -23.29 8.04
N SER A 45 12.63 -22.00 7.93
CA SER A 45 13.31 -20.92 8.66
C SER A 45 12.36 -19.79 9.03
N LYS A 46 12.80 -18.96 9.99
CA LYS A 46 12.12 -17.72 10.37
C LYS A 46 12.05 -16.75 9.19
N ASP A 47 13.13 -16.61 8.43
CA ASP A 47 13.25 -15.69 7.30
C ASP A 47 12.27 -16.04 6.19
N ALA A 48 12.14 -17.34 5.88
CA ALA A 48 11.16 -17.84 4.93
C ALA A 48 9.73 -17.56 5.40
N LEU A 49 9.43 -17.82 6.67
CA LEU A 49 8.13 -17.51 7.26
C LEU A 49 7.81 -16.01 7.20
N LEU A 50 8.75 -15.14 7.62
CA LEU A 50 8.55 -13.70 7.64
C LEU A 50 8.40 -13.13 6.23
N ARG A 51 9.25 -13.53 5.28
CA ARG A 51 9.12 -13.16 3.87
C ARG A 51 7.73 -13.49 3.33
N GLU A 52 7.26 -14.71 3.59
CA GLU A 52 5.94 -15.12 3.11
C GLU A 52 4.80 -14.40 3.83
N ALA A 53 4.92 -14.22 5.15
CA ALA A 53 3.96 -13.51 5.98
C ALA A 53 3.79 -12.05 5.53
N ILE A 54 4.91 -11.36 5.30
CA ILE A 54 4.94 -9.98 4.82
C ILE A 54 4.34 -9.91 3.42
N ASN A 55 4.82 -10.72 2.47
CA ASN A 55 4.29 -10.77 1.10
C ASN A 55 2.78 -11.01 1.08
N ARG A 56 2.27 -11.91 1.92
CA ARG A 56 0.83 -12.19 2.01
C ARG A 56 0.03 -11.02 2.55
N ALA A 57 0.51 -10.36 3.61
CA ALA A 57 -0.15 -9.18 4.16
C ALA A 57 -0.21 -8.05 3.11
N GLU A 58 0.86 -7.94 2.34
CA GLU A 58 1.08 -6.97 1.28
C GLU A 58 0.15 -7.17 0.07
N HIS A 59 -0.09 -8.40 -0.36
CA HIS A 59 -0.90 -8.73 -1.53
C HIS A 59 -2.42 -8.45 -1.40
N ALA A 60 -2.95 -8.24 -0.20
CA ALA A 60 -4.39 -8.23 0.04
C ALA A 60 -5.15 -6.97 -0.44
N VAL A 61 -4.49 -5.95 -0.99
CA VAL A 61 -5.11 -4.60 -1.17
C VAL A 61 -4.87 -3.97 -2.55
N VAL A 62 -5.00 -4.73 -3.66
CA VAL A 62 -4.85 -4.15 -5.01
C VAL A 62 -5.99 -4.54 -5.97
N GLU A 63 -7.21 -4.75 -5.45
CA GLU A 63 -8.39 -5.02 -6.29
C GLU A 63 -9.57 -4.11 -5.90
N PRO A 64 -10.12 -3.34 -6.86
CA PRO A 64 -10.20 -3.61 -8.28
C PRO A 64 -9.25 -2.68 -9.04
N ALA A 65 -8.97 -3.05 -10.28
CA ALA A 65 -8.21 -2.22 -11.19
C ALA A 65 -8.97 -0.93 -11.53
N LEU A 66 -8.21 0.16 -11.74
CA LEU A 66 -8.72 1.31 -12.51
C LEU A 66 -9.26 0.81 -13.86
N PRO A 67 -10.38 1.37 -14.37
CA PRO A 67 -11.04 0.82 -15.54
C PRO A 67 -10.16 0.90 -16.79
N GLU A 68 -10.44 0.04 -17.76
CA GLU A 68 -9.76 0.06 -19.05
C GLU A 68 -10.17 1.27 -19.90
N LEU A 69 -11.44 1.67 -19.79
CA LEU A 69 -12.00 2.86 -20.43
C LEU A 69 -12.38 3.85 -19.32
N PRO A 70 -11.68 5.00 -19.22
CA PRO A 70 -12.06 6.06 -18.29
C PRO A 70 -13.42 6.65 -18.66
N GLU A 71 -14.29 6.86 -17.68
CA GLU A 71 -15.56 7.58 -17.81
C GLU A 71 -15.56 8.83 -16.92
N ALA A 72 -15.12 8.67 -15.68
CA ALA A 72 -15.07 9.71 -14.66
C ALA A 72 -13.72 9.69 -13.93
N PRO A 73 -12.65 10.25 -14.54
CA PRO A 73 -11.28 10.10 -14.01
C PRO A 73 -11.10 10.52 -12.55
N PHE A 74 -11.81 11.56 -12.12
CA PHE A 74 -11.78 11.98 -10.72
C PHE A 74 -12.34 10.90 -9.77
N ALA A 75 -13.53 10.36 -10.06
CA ALA A 75 -14.15 9.35 -9.22
C ALA A 75 -13.34 8.05 -9.19
N GLU A 76 -12.79 7.66 -10.34
CA GLU A 76 -12.00 6.44 -10.51
C GLU A 76 -10.67 6.51 -9.73
N VAL A 77 -9.91 7.61 -9.89
CA VAL A 77 -8.66 7.80 -9.14
C VAL A 77 -8.91 8.01 -7.65
N LEU A 78 -10.01 8.67 -7.28
CA LEU A 78 -10.40 8.84 -5.87
C LEU A 78 -10.70 7.50 -5.19
N GLU A 79 -11.48 6.63 -5.84
CA GLU A 79 -11.78 5.31 -5.29
C GLU A 79 -10.52 4.44 -5.21
N TRP A 80 -9.65 4.49 -6.22
CA TRP A 80 -8.35 3.82 -6.18
C TRP A 80 -7.48 4.32 -5.02
N ALA A 81 -7.37 5.64 -4.85
CA ALA A 81 -6.58 6.26 -3.79
C ALA A 81 -7.13 5.93 -2.39
N ARG A 82 -8.46 5.87 -2.23
CA ARG A 82 -9.13 5.46 -0.99
C ARG A 82 -8.79 4.02 -0.59
N ARG A 83 -8.77 3.10 -1.55
CA ARG A 83 -8.37 1.70 -1.28
C ARG A 83 -6.89 1.61 -0.94
N TYR A 84 -6.05 2.31 -1.69
CA TYR A 84 -4.61 2.34 -1.45
C TYR A 84 -4.29 2.86 -0.04
N ILE A 85 -4.87 3.99 0.36
CA ILE A 85 -4.64 4.60 1.67
C ILE A 85 -5.18 3.72 2.81
N THR A 86 -6.33 3.05 2.61
CA THR A 86 -6.88 2.09 3.57
C THR A 86 -5.91 0.95 3.80
N GLY A 87 -5.39 0.35 2.74
CA GLY A 87 -4.40 -0.72 2.85
C GLY A 87 -3.10 -0.30 3.52
N LEU A 88 -2.61 0.91 3.23
CA LEU A 88 -1.44 1.46 3.91
C LEU A 88 -1.68 1.62 5.41
N ARG A 89 -2.86 2.15 5.80
CA ARG A 89 -3.22 2.37 7.20
C ARG A 89 -3.39 1.07 7.98
N GLU A 90 -4.03 0.07 7.38
CA GLU A 90 -4.19 -1.28 7.99
C GLU A 90 -2.83 -1.95 8.28
N ARG A 91 -1.81 -1.66 7.47
CA ARG A 91 -0.48 -2.27 7.57
C ARG A 91 0.60 -1.34 8.11
N ARG A 92 0.25 -0.14 8.58
CA ARG A 92 1.24 0.90 8.93
C ARG A 92 2.27 0.44 9.96
N ALA A 93 1.88 -0.39 10.93
CA ALA A 93 2.79 -0.93 11.93
C ALA A 93 3.84 -1.84 11.28
N LEU A 94 3.39 -2.78 10.43
CA LEU A 94 4.26 -3.65 9.65
C LEU A 94 5.22 -2.84 8.76
N ILE A 95 4.69 -1.86 8.02
CA ILE A 95 5.47 -1.01 7.09
C ILE A 95 6.55 -0.24 7.86
N ARG A 96 6.20 0.43 8.96
CA ARG A 96 7.15 1.21 9.77
C ARG A 96 8.28 0.33 10.30
N THR A 97 7.94 -0.86 10.78
CA THR A 97 8.91 -1.84 11.26
C THR A 97 9.84 -2.31 10.13
N CYS A 98 9.29 -2.70 8.98
CA CYS A 98 10.09 -3.08 7.81
C CYS A 98 11.04 -1.95 7.38
N MET A 99 10.54 -0.70 7.30
CA MET A 99 11.36 0.45 6.88
C MET A 99 12.53 0.72 7.82
N GLY A 100 12.34 0.57 9.14
CA GLY A 100 13.41 0.71 10.12
C GLY A 100 14.50 -0.36 10.00
N GLU A 101 14.21 -1.47 9.33
CA GLU A 101 15.11 -2.62 9.22
C GLU A 101 15.64 -2.84 7.79
N ILE A 102 15.24 -2.02 6.81
CA ILE A 102 15.63 -2.14 5.39
C ILE A 102 17.15 -2.19 5.23
N GLU A 103 17.89 -1.36 5.97
CA GLU A 103 19.36 -1.31 5.90
C GLU A 103 20.02 -2.50 6.58
N GLU A 104 19.42 -3.03 7.65
CA GLU A 104 19.96 -4.18 8.39
C GLU A 104 19.69 -5.51 7.66
N HIS A 105 18.62 -5.58 6.87
CA HIS A 105 18.17 -6.80 6.22
C HIS A 105 17.78 -6.60 4.73
N PRO A 106 18.75 -6.23 3.86
CA PRO A 106 18.49 -6.07 2.44
C PRO A 106 18.10 -7.43 1.82
N GLY A 107 16.92 -7.49 1.18
CA GLY A 107 16.47 -8.67 0.44
C GLY A 107 15.37 -9.52 1.09
N LEU A 108 14.77 -9.06 2.19
CA LEU A 108 13.60 -9.71 2.81
C LEU A 108 12.36 -9.68 1.89
N ILE A 109 12.23 -8.67 1.02
CA ILE A 109 11.18 -8.55 -0.01
C ILE A 109 11.82 -8.13 -1.35
N PRO A 110 11.65 -8.90 -2.44
CA PRO A 110 12.09 -8.47 -3.77
C PRO A 110 11.34 -7.21 -4.25
N PRO A 111 12.01 -6.19 -4.80
CA PRO A 111 11.38 -4.91 -5.15
C PRO A 111 10.30 -5.01 -6.24
N GLU A 112 10.55 -5.81 -7.29
CA GLU A 112 9.72 -5.87 -8.50
C GLU A 112 8.29 -6.40 -8.30
N ASP A 113 8.09 -7.19 -7.24
CA ASP A 113 6.82 -7.86 -6.91
C ASP A 113 6.11 -7.26 -5.69
N SER A 114 6.66 -6.19 -5.12
CA SER A 114 6.04 -5.50 -3.99
C SER A 114 4.68 -4.88 -4.36
N PRO A 115 3.72 -4.77 -3.44
CA PRO A 115 2.44 -4.09 -3.70
C PRO A 115 2.59 -2.65 -4.14
N PRO A 116 3.52 -1.83 -3.60
CA PRO A 116 3.77 -0.51 -4.14
C PRO A 116 4.16 -0.57 -5.63
N ALA A 117 5.02 -1.50 -6.04
CA ALA A 117 5.37 -1.65 -7.46
C ALA A 117 4.17 -2.03 -8.32
N LYS A 118 3.30 -2.94 -7.84
CA LYS A 118 2.05 -3.32 -8.53
C LYS A 118 1.06 -2.16 -8.62
N ALA A 119 0.85 -1.43 -7.54
CA ALA A 119 -0.01 -0.24 -7.49
C ALA A 119 0.49 0.87 -8.43
N ALA A 120 1.80 1.12 -8.47
CA ALA A 120 2.42 2.05 -9.40
C ALA A 120 2.18 1.63 -10.86
N LYS A 121 2.41 0.36 -11.20
CA LYS A 121 2.12 -0.19 -12.55
C LYS A 121 0.65 -0.03 -12.93
N HIS A 122 -0.29 -0.15 -11.97
CA HIS A 122 -1.72 0.02 -12.23
C HIS A 122 -2.04 1.48 -12.52
N LEU A 123 -1.56 2.41 -11.68
CA LEU A 123 -1.77 3.84 -11.87
C LEU A 123 -1.11 4.32 -13.17
N CYS A 124 0.16 3.99 -13.43
CA CYS A 124 0.88 4.38 -14.64
C CYS A 124 0.12 3.99 -15.92
N ARG A 125 -0.36 2.74 -16.01
CA ARG A 125 -1.15 2.27 -17.17
C ARG A 125 -2.42 3.10 -17.37
N TYR A 126 -3.07 3.49 -16.29
CA TYR A 126 -4.26 4.33 -16.35
C TYR A 126 -3.94 5.77 -16.76
N LEU A 127 -2.84 6.35 -16.28
CA LEU A 127 -2.40 7.69 -16.70
C LEU A 127 -2.07 7.75 -18.20
N VAL A 128 -1.42 6.71 -18.72
CA VAL A 128 -1.18 6.57 -20.17
C VAL A 128 -2.50 6.55 -20.94
N ARG A 129 -3.52 5.83 -20.47
CA ARG A 129 -4.85 5.82 -21.10
C ARG A 129 -5.52 7.19 -21.08
N LEU A 130 -5.44 7.91 -19.97
CA LEU A 130 -5.98 9.28 -19.89
C LEU A 130 -5.34 10.20 -20.93
N ARG A 131 -4.02 10.08 -21.13
CA ARG A 131 -3.30 10.81 -22.18
C ARG A 131 -3.75 10.40 -23.57
N ASP A 132 -3.74 9.09 -23.86
CA ASP A 132 -4.01 8.56 -25.19
C ASP A 132 -5.46 8.80 -25.64
N LEU A 133 -6.42 8.87 -24.71
CA LEU A 133 -7.83 9.18 -24.96
C LEU A 133 -8.17 10.68 -24.88
N GLY A 134 -7.17 11.54 -24.61
CA GLY A 134 -7.34 12.99 -24.60
C GLY A 134 -7.98 13.58 -23.34
N TYR A 135 -8.12 12.80 -22.26
CA TYR A 135 -8.55 13.31 -20.96
C TYR A 135 -7.47 14.15 -20.29
N ALA A 136 -6.20 13.74 -20.37
CA ALA A 136 -5.05 14.44 -19.80
C ALA A 136 -4.32 15.22 -20.89
N LYS A 137 -4.32 16.55 -20.77
CA LYS A 137 -3.82 17.48 -21.80
C LYS A 137 -2.41 18.02 -21.55
N ALA A 138 -1.85 17.82 -20.36
CA ALA A 138 -0.50 18.28 -20.04
C ALA A 138 0.56 17.25 -20.47
N ASP A 139 1.80 17.71 -20.62
CA ASP A 139 2.95 16.83 -20.72
C ASP A 139 3.36 16.35 -19.32
N PHE A 140 3.52 15.03 -19.15
CA PHE A 140 3.93 14.43 -17.89
C PHE A 140 4.59 13.07 -18.12
N ASP A 141 5.55 12.74 -17.26
CA ASP A 141 6.10 11.40 -17.12
C ASP A 141 5.19 10.56 -16.22
N GLU A 142 4.66 9.43 -16.72
CA GLU A 142 3.70 8.61 -15.97
C GLU A 142 4.27 8.02 -14.68
N LEU A 143 5.57 7.71 -14.63
CA LEU A 143 6.22 7.16 -13.44
C LEU A 143 6.34 8.23 -12.35
N ALA A 144 6.78 9.43 -12.71
CA ALA A 144 6.89 10.57 -11.81
C ALA A 144 5.51 11.00 -11.29
N ALA A 145 4.51 11.09 -12.17
CA ALA A 145 3.13 11.39 -11.78
C ALA A 145 2.58 10.35 -10.81
N SER A 146 2.76 9.06 -11.11
CA SER A 146 2.37 7.97 -10.20
C SER A 146 3.08 8.06 -8.84
N ALA A 147 4.39 8.33 -8.84
CA ALA A 147 5.17 8.47 -7.62
C ALA A 147 4.73 9.66 -6.76
N LEU A 148 4.32 10.78 -7.38
CA LEU A 148 3.80 11.95 -6.65
C LEU A 148 2.52 11.63 -5.90
N LEU A 149 1.51 11.05 -6.58
CA LEU A 149 0.26 10.71 -5.91
C LEU A 149 0.49 9.65 -4.82
N MET A 150 1.21 8.58 -5.16
CA MET A 150 1.49 7.51 -4.20
C MET A 150 2.32 7.99 -3.01
N GLY A 151 3.28 8.88 -3.24
CA GLY A 151 4.10 9.50 -2.20
C GLY A 151 3.26 10.35 -1.26
N ALA A 152 2.32 11.15 -1.77
CA ALA A 152 1.39 11.92 -0.94
C ALA A 152 0.51 11.01 -0.07
N LEU A 153 -0.07 9.96 -0.66
CA LEU A 153 -0.89 8.97 0.06
C LEU A 153 -0.09 8.20 1.11
N PHE A 154 1.17 7.88 0.81
CA PHE A 154 2.08 7.22 1.72
C PHE A 154 2.46 8.12 2.89
N ALA A 155 2.90 9.35 2.62
CA ALA A 155 3.24 10.33 3.64
C ALA A 155 2.06 10.54 4.59
N ASP A 156 0.87 10.78 4.06
CA ASP A 156 -0.38 10.92 4.84
C ASP A 156 -0.62 9.71 5.77
N SER A 157 -0.55 8.51 5.21
CA SER A 157 -0.82 7.26 5.95
C SER A 157 0.16 7.02 7.09
N MET A 158 1.42 7.42 6.90
CA MET A 158 2.49 7.21 7.89
C MET A 158 2.62 8.37 8.87
N GLY A 159 2.32 9.60 8.43
CA GLY A 159 2.72 10.81 9.11
C GLY A 159 1.66 11.42 10.02
N ARG A 160 0.35 11.14 9.83
CA ARG A 160 -0.70 11.80 10.62
C ARG A 160 -0.56 11.66 12.13
N ASP A 161 -0.12 10.49 12.61
CA ASP A 161 0.10 10.25 14.04
C ASP A 161 1.44 10.80 14.55
N VAL A 162 2.35 11.17 13.64
CA VAL A 162 3.74 11.58 13.95
C VAL A 162 3.88 13.10 13.87
N ILE A 163 3.25 13.72 12.87
CA ILE A 163 3.29 15.16 12.60
C ILE A 163 1.86 15.59 12.21
N PRO A 164 0.91 15.61 13.17
CA PRO A 164 -0.51 15.86 12.89
C PRO A 164 -0.74 17.22 12.21
N ASP A 165 -0.01 18.26 12.61
CA ASP A 165 -0.16 19.63 12.09
C ASP A 165 0.24 19.78 10.62
N MET A 166 0.87 18.76 10.01
CA MET A 166 1.22 18.76 8.59
C MET A 166 0.03 18.38 7.69
N TYR A 167 -1.03 17.79 8.25
CA TYR A 167 -2.15 17.24 7.50
C TYR A 167 -3.48 17.88 7.92
N SER A 168 -4.41 18.03 6.99
CA SER A 168 -5.78 18.49 7.31
C SER A 168 -6.45 17.55 8.31
N ASN A 169 -7.17 18.10 9.30
CA ASN A 169 -7.96 17.33 10.27
C ASN A 169 -9.18 16.62 9.65
N GLN A 170 -9.42 16.78 8.34
CA GLN A 170 -10.48 16.15 7.58
C GLN A 170 -9.88 15.16 6.56
N PRO A 171 -9.68 13.88 6.92
CA PRO A 171 -8.91 12.94 6.10
C PRO A 171 -9.52 12.65 4.71
N GLU A 172 -10.85 12.62 4.62
CA GLU A 172 -11.54 12.38 3.35
C GLU A 172 -11.43 13.59 2.42
N GLU A 173 -11.53 14.81 2.96
CA GLU A 173 -11.32 16.04 2.18
C GLU A 173 -9.87 16.14 1.70
N ALA A 174 -8.91 15.81 2.55
CA ALA A 174 -7.49 15.76 2.18
C ALA A 174 -7.24 14.78 1.01
N LEU A 175 -7.84 13.59 1.08
CA LEU A 175 -7.73 12.60 0.01
C LEU A 175 -8.30 13.11 -1.32
N ARG A 176 -9.50 13.71 -1.29
CA ARG A 176 -10.11 14.35 -2.46
C ARG A 176 -9.21 15.44 -3.02
N GLU A 177 -8.59 16.24 -2.15
CA GLU A 177 -7.70 17.32 -2.54
C GLU A 177 -6.40 16.81 -3.17
N TYR A 178 -5.80 15.73 -2.66
CA TYR A 178 -4.65 15.09 -3.29
C TYR A 178 -4.96 14.65 -4.72
N VAL A 179 -6.11 13.98 -4.91
CA VAL A 179 -6.55 13.51 -6.23
C VAL A 179 -6.87 14.69 -7.15
N ARG A 180 -7.52 15.73 -6.64
CA ARG A 180 -7.87 16.94 -7.40
C ARG A 180 -6.62 17.65 -7.91
N LEU A 181 -5.65 17.90 -7.02
CA LEU A 181 -4.39 18.56 -7.36
C LEU A 181 -3.58 17.71 -8.35
N PHE A 182 -3.53 16.39 -8.12
CA PHE A 182 -2.87 15.45 -9.01
C PHE A 182 -3.46 15.46 -10.43
N LEU A 183 -4.77 15.28 -10.56
CA LEU A 183 -5.45 15.25 -11.86
C LEU A 183 -5.35 16.59 -12.60
N ARG A 184 -5.45 17.70 -11.87
CA ARG A 184 -5.21 19.03 -12.43
C ARG A 184 -3.76 19.18 -12.93
N GLY A 185 -2.79 18.62 -12.19
CA GLY A 185 -1.37 18.65 -12.55
C GLY A 185 -1.06 17.95 -13.88
N ILE A 186 -1.78 16.87 -14.20
CA ILE A 186 -1.68 16.17 -15.49
C ILE A 186 -2.63 16.73 -16.57
N GLY A 187 -3.32 17.83 -16.29
CA GLY A 187 -4.19 18.50 -17.25
C GLY A 187 -5.53 17.82 -17.51
N VAL A 188 -6.07 17.07 -16.54
CA VAL A 188 -7.47 16.60 -16.58
C VAL A 188 -8.38 17.74 -16.11
N GLU A 189 -9.25 18.19 -17.01
CA GLU A 189 -10.29 19.17 -16.70
C GLU A 189 -11.39 18.50 -15.88
N GLN A 190 -11.82 19.15 -14.79
CA GLN A 190 -13.04 18.71 -14.11
C GLN A 190 -14.23 19.04 -15.01
N SER A 191 -15.03 18.05 -15.37
CA SER A 191 -16.38 18.29 -15.85
C SER A 191 -17.13 18.98 -14.72
N ASP A 192 -17.34 20.29 -14.82
CA ASP A 192 -18.21 21.06 -13.93
C ASP A 192 -19.66 20.56 -14.07
N SER A 193 -19.98 19.40 -13.49
CA SER A 193 -21.35 18.89 -13.47
C SER A 193 -21.57 17.88 -12.34
N ALA A 194 -21.52 18.36 -11.11
CA ALA A 194 -22.42 17.94 -10.03
C ALA A 194 -22.23 18.90 -8.85
N GLY A 195 -23.00 20.00 -8.88
CA GLY A 195 -23.14 20.87 -7.74
C GLY A 195 -23.78 20.14 -6.55
N ASP A 196 -23.41 20.64 -5.37
CA ASP A 196 -24.13 20.46 -4.11
C ASP A 196 -25.65 20.46 -4.27
N PRO A 197 -26.33 19.71 -3.40
CA PRO A 197 -27.21 20.37 -2.44
C PRO A 197 -26.60 20.49 -1.04
#